data_AF-A0A8H6ZIP9-F1
#
_entry.id   AF-A0A8H6ZIP9-F1
#
_cell.length_a   1.000
_cell.length_b   1.000
_cell.length_c   1.000
_cell.angle_alpha   90.00
_cell.angle_beta   90.00
_cell.angle_gamma   90.00
#
_symmetry.space_group_name_H-M   'P 1'
#
loop_
_entity.id
_entity.type
_entity.pdbx_description
1 polymer ?
#
loop_
_entity_poly.entity_id
_entity_poly.type
_entity_poly.pdbx_seq_one_letter_code
_entity_poly.pdbx_strand_id
1 'polypeptide(L)'
;MASSSYATLSALGAPVTLEEYTRLFNGPLADVLTFLSEHLVGRQAAASTRTTLFLAQEAQAKSQLKQPATTRSDAEKAVARLAAAKTSSVVYATQLTELQEKTQATSERLATLQRQLDAKRKTLLLLKVLEAKHTLNMQRIEGLTTKINKLRHTPLQALAVPTPLLQTNPGLALPRISHTRDCLADLHRLMLPLPARNPPLDPRERLRRAVARILNTDFSHPDTKRVAESCLAFAQRYAEAIRHRQKEKGTPDARLLDTKSQSNQERVVKLQSLVDRCAALRLLCDQNLAEISDNATASLPELRLSLQKTSQAAQGHVDFLRALVLATQAKAKPTKAEESESFASLVKSICRMSESATTRAVLEEVERVHTADNTSSIRARMRLLHPPPASVDLAAHLKTTKAAHARGVELLARKAAKAEAGQARADEVERVIADWRKVMGVKSESRIGQ
;
A
#
# COMPACT_ATOMS: atom_id res chain seq x y z
N MET A 1 5.19 -26.25 -18.95
CA MET A 1 6.56 -25.70 -18.80
C MET A 1 7.56 -26.56 -19.58
N ALA A 2 7.81 -27.81 -19.15
CA ALA A 2 8.76 -28.72 -19.81
C ALA A 2 8.53 -28.94 -21.33
N SER A 3 7.28 -29.06 -21.78
CA SER A 3 6.96 -29.24 -23.20
C SER A 3 7.29 -27.99 -24.05
N SER A 4 7.14 -26.80 -23.50
CA SER A 4 7.41 -25.53 -24.17
C SER A 4 8.91 -25.26 -24.29
N SER A 5 9.66 -25.57 -23.24
CA SER A 5 11.13 -25.44 -23.22
C SER A 5 11.81 -26.51 -24.07
N TYR A 6 11.23 -27.71 -24.16
CA TYR A 6 11.66 -28.74 -25.11
C TYR A 6 11.48 -28.31 -26.56
N ALA A 7 10.29 -27.80 -26.93
CA ALA A 7 10.00 -27.39 -28.30
C ALA A 7 10.95 -26.28 -28.78
N THR A 8 11.28 -25.33 -27.91
CA THR A 8 12.22 -24.25 -28.22
C THR A 8 13.66 -24.73 -28.36
N LEU A 9 14.12 -25.64 -27.49
CA LEU A 9 15.48 -26.22 -27.59
C LEU A 9 15.62 -27.19 -28.78
N SER A 10 14.58 -27.96 -29.09
CA SER A 10 14.52 -28.82 -30.28
C SER A 10 14.55 -27.99 -31.57
N ALA A 11 13.83 -26.87 -31.62
CA ALA A 11 13.88 -25.93 -32.74
C ALA A 11 15.27 -25.28 -32.93
N LEU A 12 16.10 -25.27 -31.88
CA LEU A 12 17.49 -24.82 -31.92
C LEU A 12 18.49 -25.94 -32.26
N GLY A 13 18.00 -27.14 -32.58
CA GLY A 13 18.82 -28.27 -33.00
C GLY A 13 19.45 -29.06 -31.84
N ALA A 14 18.89 -28.97 -30.63
CA ALA A 14 19.35 -29.81 -29.52
C ALA A 14 19.05 -31.30 -29.82
N PRO A 15 20.05 -32.20 -29.83
CA PRO A 15 19.88 -33.62 -30.14
C PRO A 15 19.44 -34.38 -28.89
N VAL A 16 18.27 -34.05 -28.35
CA VAL A 16 17.76 -34.68 -27.13
C VAL A 16 16.36 -35.16 -27.40
N THR A 17 16.08 -36.43 -27.11
CA THR A 17 14.73 -37.00 -27.24
C THR A 17 13.82 -36.45 -26.13
N LEU A 18 12.49 -36.45 -26.36
CA LEU A 18 11.54 -35.93 -25.37
C LEU A 18 11.64 -36.66 -24.03
N GLU A 19 11.90 -37.97 -24.06
CA GLU A 19 12.06 -38.80 -22.87
C GLU A 19 13.31 -38.42 -22.07
N GLU A 20 14.47 -38.29 -22.73
CA GLU A 20 15.71 -37.82 -22.10
C GLU A 20 15.55 -36.39 -21.55
N TYR A 21 14.82 -35.55 -22.26
CA TYR A 21 14.54 -34.19 -21.83
C TYR A 21 13.72 -34.18 -20.55
N THR A 22 12.64 -34.97 -20.45
CA THR A 22 11.82 -35.04 -19.23
C THR A 22 12.59 -35.60 -18.03
N ARG A 23 13.57 -36.47 -18.26
CA ARG A 23 14.46 -36.98 -17.21
C ARG A 23 15.43 -35.89 -16.71
N LEU A 24 15.98 -35.10 -17.63
CA LEU A 24 16.89 -33.98 -17.34
C LEU A 24 16.14 -32.75 -16.79
N PHE A 25 14.85 -32.62 -17.07
CA PHE A 25 13.99 -31.53 -16.60
C PHE A 25 13.51 -31.75 -15.16
N ASN A 26 14.44 -32.08 -14.25
CA ASN A 26 14.19 -32.21 -12.81
C ASN A 26 15.26 -31.46 -12.02
N GLY A 27 14.84 -30.67 -11.03
CA GLY A 27 15.75 -29.94 -10.13
C GLY A 27 16.41 -28.71 -10.76
N PRO A 28 17.58 -28.26 -10.27
CA PRO A 28 18.19 -26.98 -10.66
C PRO A 28 18.62 -26.91 -12.13
N LEU A 29 18.78 -28.06 -12.80
CA LEU A 29 19.03 -28.12 -14.24
C LEU A 29 17.81 -27.65 -15.06
N ALA A 30 16.59 -27.87 -14.54
CA ALA A 30 15.37 -27.40 -15.18
C ALA A 30 15.34 -25.86 -15.25
N ASP A 31 15.82 -25.18 -14.21
CA ASP A 31 15.89 -23.71 -14.18
C ASP A 31 16.89 -23.19 -15.21
N VAL A 32 18.03 -23.85 -15.38
CA VAL A 32 19.04 -23.51 -16.40
C VAL A 32 18.51 -23.75 -17.81
N LEU A 33 17.83 -24.87 -18.05
CA LEU A 33 17.21 -25.18 -19.35
C LEU A 33 16.08 -24.21 -19.69
N THR A 34 15.30 -23.81 -18.68
CA THR A 34 14.24 -22.81 -18.83
C THR A 34 14.85 -21.43 -19.14
N PHE A 35 15.87 -21.01 -18.39
CA PHE A 35 16.62 -19.78 -18.63
C PHE A 35 17.21 -19.73 -20.04
N LEU A 36 17.87 -20.81 -20.48
CA LEU A 36 18.39 -20.93 -21.84
C LEU A 36 17.28 -20.85 -22.88
N SER A 37 16.17 -21.55 -22.69
CA SER A 37 15.04 -21.50 -23.63
C SER A 37 14.44 -20.09 -23.76
N GLU A 38 14.38 -19.33 -22.67
CA GLU A 38 13.86 -17.96 -22.63
C GLU A 38 14.84 -16.94 -23.27
N HIS A 39 16.14 -17.11 -23.06
CA HIS A 39 17.16 -16.15 -23.51
C HIS A 39 17.69 -16.46 -24.93
N LEU A 40 17.48 -17.68 -25.44
CA LEU A 40 17.82 -18.05 -26.82
C LEU A 40 16.76 -17.61 -27.85
N VAL A 41 15.60 -17.11 -27.41
CA VAL A 41 14.56 -16.52 -28.28
C VAL A 41 15.12 -15.41 -29.18
N GLY A 42 16.10 -14.63 -28.69
CA GLY A 42 16.79 -13.62 -29.50
C GLY A 42 17.57 -14.20 -30.68
N ARG A 43 18.15 -15.39 -30.53
CA ARG A 43 18.86 -16.10 -31.63
C ARG A 43 17.90 -16.74 -32.61
N GLN A 44 16.75 -17.25 -32.13
CA GLN A 44 15.72 -17.81 -33.01
C GLN A 44 15.08 -16.72 -33.88
N ALA A 45 14.81 -15.53 -33.32
CA ALA A 45 14.37 -14.36 -34.09
C ALA A 45 15.44 -13.87 -35.08
N ALA A 46 16.72 -13.92 -34.71
CA ALA A 46 17.82 -13.60 -35.61
C ALA A 46 17.99 -14.65 -36.74
N ALA A 47 17.73 -15.93 -36.46
CA ALA A 47 17.77 -16.99 -37.46
C ALA A 47 16.58 -16.91 -38.43
N SER A 48 15.36 -16.63 -37.94
CA SER A 48 14.18 -16.45 -38.79
C SER A 48 14.27 -15.20 -39.67
N THR A 49 14.85 -14.12 -39.16
CA THR A 49 15.16 -12.92 -39.97
C THR A 49 16.23 -13.21 -41.02
N ARG A 50 17.25 -14.03 -40.71
CA ARG A 50 18.23 -14.47 -41.72
C ARG A 50 17.63 -15.37 -42.79
N THR A 51 16.76 -16.33 -42.44
CA THR A 51 16.12 -17.19 -43.43
C THR A 51 15.15 -16.43 -44.30
N THR A 52 14.41 -15.46 -43.75
CA THR A 52 13.56 -14.56 -44.56
C THR A 52 14.38 -13.65 -45.48
N LEU A 53 15.53 -13.13 -45.01
CA LEU A 53 16.48 -12.40 -45.86
C LEU A 53 17.05 -13.28 -46.98
N PHE A 54 17.41 -14.52 -46.65
CA PHE A 54 17.93 -15.47 -47.62
C PHE A 54 16.88 -15.85 -48.66
N LEU A 55 15.64 -16.12 -48.24
CA LEU A 55 14.51 -16.37 -49.13
C LEU A 55 14.18 -15.14 -49.99
N ALA A 56 14.31 -13.93 -49.45
CA ALA A 56 14.13 -12.70 -50.23
C ALA A 56 15.25 -12.51 -51.27
N GLN A 57 16.50 -12.81 -50.91
CA GLN A 57 17.64 -12.79 -51.84
C GLN A 57 17.53 -13.90 -52.89
N GLU A 58 17.08 -15.08 -52.51
CA GLU A 58 16.88 -16.21 -53.41
C GLU A 58 15.67 -15.97 -54.33
N ALA A 59 14.61 -15.33 -53.84
CA ALA A 59 13.49 -14.86 -54.66
C ALA A 59 13.94 -13.77 -55.64
N GLN A 60 14.86 -12.88 -55.24
CA GLN A 60 15.49 -11.92 -56.15
C GLN A 60 16.39 -12.61 -57.19
N ALA A 61 17.11 -13.67 -56.82
CA ALA A 61 17.97 -14.43 -57.71
C ALA A 61 17.19 -15.35 -58.68
N LYS A 62 16.10 -15.96 -58.21
CA LYS A 62 15.16 -16.80 -59.00
C LYS A 62 14.18 -15.97 -59.82
N SER A 63 13.92 -14.73 -59.41
CA SER A 63 13.37 -13.68 -60.26
C SER A 63 14.35 -13.43 -61.40
N GLN A 64 14.25 -14.25 -62.45
CA GLN A 64 14.89 -14.02 -63.75
C GLN A 64 14.31 -12.79 -64.47
N LEU A 65 13.81 -11.78 -63.74
CA LEU A 65 13.82 -10.41 -64.22
C LEU A 65 15.27 -9.85 -64.19
N LYS A 66 16.17 -10.54 -64.89
CA LYS A 66 17.01 -9.82 -65.86
C LYS A 66 16.06 -9.38 -66.97
N GLN A 67 15.20 -8.42 -66.68
CA GLN A 67 14.52 -7.72 -67.76
C GLN A 67 15.65 -7.14 -68.61
N PRO A 68 15.70 -7.45 -69.92
CA PRO A 68 16.56 -6.68 -70.80
C PRO A 68 16.21 -5.21 -70.58
N ALA A 69 17.20 -4.34 -70.75
CA ALA A 69 17.01 -2.89 -70.72
C ALA A 69 16.15 -2.42 -71.92
N THR A 70 14.97 -3.02 -72.13
CA THR A 70 13.93 -2.52 -73.02
C THR A 70 13.29 -1.33 -72.32
N THR A 71 13.90 -0.16 -72.55
CA THR A 71 13.24 1.11 -72.88
C THR A 71 11.98 1.48 -72.09
N ARG A 72 11.88 1.15 -70.79
CA ARG A 72 11.04 1.95 -69.90
C ARG A 72 11.70 3.32 -69.78
N SER A 73 11.02 4.35 -70.27
CA SER A 73 11.50 5.72 -70.14
C SER A 73 11.75 6.01 -68.66
N ASP A 74 12.75 6.82 -68.34
CA ASP A 74 13.08 7.11 -66.94
C ASP A 74 11.91 7.72 -66.16
N ALA A 75 10.94 8.32 -66.87
CA ALA A 75 9.68 8.76 -66.30
C ALA A 75 8.84 7.58 -65.77
N GLU A 76 8.73 6.46 -66.49
CA GLU A 76 7.99 5.29 -66.02
C GLU A 76 8.66 4.63 -64.80
N LYS A 77 9.99 4.61 -64.76
CA LYS A 77 10.74 4.14 -63.58
C LYS A 77 10.52 5.05 -62.38
N ALA A 78 10.51 6.37 -62.58
CA ALA A 78 10.23 7.33 -61.53
C ALA A 78 8.80 7.19 -61.00
N VAL A 79 7.82 7.00 -61.88
CA VAL A 79 6.41 6.75 -61.52
C VAL A 79 6.26 5.44 -60.74
N ALA A 80 6.91 4.36 -61.17
CA ALA A 80 6.87 3.08 -60.45
C ALA A 80 7.53 3.17 -59.06
N ARG A 81 8.66 3.88 -58.94
CA ARG A 81 9.32 4.14 -57.64
C ARG A 81 8.45 4.98 -56.72
N LEU A 82 7.80 6.00 -57.26
CA LEU A 82 6.88 6.86 -56.50
C LEU A 82 5.65 6.06 -56.04
N ALA A 83 5.09 5.20 -56.89
CA ALA A 83 3.99 4.30 -56.53
C ALA A 83 4.40 3.32 -55.41
N ALA A 84 5.58 2.70 -55.52
CA ALA A 84 6.12 1.83 -54.46
C ALA A 84 6.44 2.59 -53.16
N ALA A 85 6.92 3.83 -53.25
CA ALA A 85 7.15 4.69 -52.10
C ALA A 85 5.82 5.07 -51.41
N LYS A 86 4.76 5.33 -52.19
CA LYS A 86 3.43 5.58 -51.65
C LYS A 86 2.85 4.36 -50.95
N THR A 87 2.93 3.17 -51.56
CA THR A 87 2.41 1.95 -50.92
C THR A 87 3.19 1.61 -49.65
N SER A 88 4.52 1.70 -49.67
CA SER A 88 5.33 1.51 -48.46
C SER A 88 5.05 2.56 -47.38
N SER A 89 4.86 3.83 -47.75
CA SER A 89 4.46 4.88 -46.80
C SER A 89 3.12 4.56 -46.12
N VAL A 90 2.14 4.02 -46.85
CA VAL A 90 0.85 3.61 -46.29
C VAL A 90 1.05 2.43 -45.33
N VAL A 91 1.84 1.42 -45.71
CA VAL A 91 2.14 0.26 -44.85
C VAL A 91 2.86 0.68 -43.56
N TYR A 92 3.80 1.61 -43.64
CA TYR A 92 4.49 2.12 -42.43
C TYR A 92 3.56 2.95 -41.55
N ALA A 93 2.67 3.74 -42.15
CA ALA A 93 1.66 4.47 -41.38
C ALA A 93 0.74 3.52 -40.62
N THR A 94 0.25 2.44 -41.24
CA THR A 94 -0.59 1.44 -40.58
C THR A 94 0.15 0.66 -39.50
N GLN A 95 1.42 0.31 -39.73
CA GLN A 95 2.25 -0.34 -38.70
C GLN A 95 2.51 0.58 -37.50
N LEU A 96 2.71 1.87 -37.74
CA LEU A 96 2.92 2.84 -36.68
C LEU A 96 1.67 3.03 -35.83
N THR A 97 0.47 3.09 -36.45
CA THR A 97 -0.79 3.15 -35.71
C THR A 97 -1.03 1.87 -34.90
N GLU A 98 -0.79 0.68 -35.46
CA GLU A 98 -0.91 -0.58 -34.72
C GLU A 98 0.05 -0.66 -33.52
N LEU A 99 1.29 -0.18 -33.69
CA LEU A 99 2.25 -0.14 -32.58
C LEU A 99 1.82 0.86 -31.52
N GLN A 100 1.30 2.03 -31.90
CA GLN A 100 0.75 3.01 -30.97
C GLN A 100 -0.41 2.41 -30.16
N GLU A 101 -1.36 1.74 -30.79
CA GLU A 101 -2.48 1.07 -30.11
C GLU A 101 -2.00 -0.02 -29.15
N LYS A 102 -1.04 -0.86 -29.57
CA LYS A 102 -0.44 -1.89 -28.70
C LYS A 102 0.27 -1.26 -27.49
N THR A 103 1.01 -0.16 -27.68
CA THR A 103 1.66 0.54 -26.57
C THR A 103 0.66 1.20 -25.62
N GLN A 104 -0.44 1.75 -26.12
CA GLN A 104 -1.52 2.28 -25.28
C GLN A 104 -2.20 1.18 -24.47
N ALA A 105 -2.60 0.07 -25.10
CA ALA A 105 -3.23 -1.07 -24.43
C ALA A 105 -2.33 -1.67 -23.32
N THR A 106 -1.02 -1.77 -23.59
CA THR A 106 -0.05 -2.24 -22.58
C THR A 106 0.13 -1.22 -21.45
N SER A 107 0.11 0.08 -21.73
CA SER A 107 0.18 1.13 -20.70
C SER A 107 -1.04 1.14 -19.77
N GLU A 108 -2.25 0.94 -20.32
CA GLU A 108 -3.48 0.81 -19.54
C GLU A 108 -3.46 -0.44 -18.66
N ARG A 109 -2.94 -1.55 -19.19
CA ARG A 109 -2.75 -2.78 -18.43
C ARG A 109 -1.74 -2.61 -17.29
N LEU A 110 -0.67 -1.83 -17.48
CA LEU A 110 0.26 -1.49 -16.41
C LEU A 110 -0.41 -0.63 -15.34
N ALA A 111 -1.19 0.37 -15.73
CA ALA A 111 -1.91 1.23 -14.79
C ALA A 111 -2.93 0.45 -13.95
N THR A 112 -3.67 -0.47 -14.56
CA THR A 112 -4.62 -1.34 -13.84
C THR A 112 -3.92 -2.28 -12.86
N LEU A 113 -2.80 -2.90 -13.27
CA LEU A 113 -1.99 -3.74 -12.38
C LEU A 113 -1.37 -2.95 -11.23
N GLN A 114 -0.90 -1.72 -11.45
CA GLN A 114 -0.41 -0.85 -10.38
C GLN A 114 -1.50 -0.53 -9.37
N ARG A 115 -2.71 -0.17 -9.82
CA ARG A 115 -3.87 0.07 -8.92
C ARG A 115 -4.19 -1.17 -8.09
N GLN A 116 -4.17 -2.37 -8.70
CA GLN A 116 -4.39 -3.63 -7.97
C GLN A 116 -3.29 -3.90 -6.94
N LEU A 117 -2.04 -3.61 -7.28
CA LEU A 117 -0.91 -3.80 -6.38
C LEU A 117 -1.01 -2.86 -5.18
N ASP A 118 -1.34 -1.59 -5.40
CA ASP A 118 -1.52 -0.62 -4.32
C ASP A 118 -2.73 -0.93 -3.45
N ALA A 119 -3.83 -1.43 -4.03
CA ALA A 119 -4.95 -1.96 -3.25
C ALA A 119 -4.52 -3.13 -2.35
N LYS A 120 -3.73 -4.08 -2.89
CA LYS A 120 -3.18 -5.21 -2.11
C LYS A 120 -2.20 -4.76 -1.02
N ARG A 121 -1.40 -3.71 -1.27
CA ARG A 121 -0.50 -3.13 -0.24
C ARG A 121 -1.31 -2.50 0.89
N LYS A 122 -2.37 -1.75 0.57
CA LYS A 122 -3.26 -1.14 1.54
C LYS A 122 -3.98 -2.19 2.40
N THR A 123 -4.50 -3.25 1.79
CA THR A 123 -5.16 -4.34 2.54
C THR A 123 -4.18 -5.08 3.45
N LEU A 124 -2.94 -5.32 3.00
CA LEU A 124 -1.89 -5.94 3.81
C LEU A 124 -1.52 -5.07 5.02
N LEU A 125 -1.40 -3.75 4.83
CA LEU A 125 -1.14 -2.82 5.93
C LEU A 125 -2.29 -2.85 6.96
N LEU A 126 -3.54 -2.84 6.51
CA LEU A 126 -4.70 -2.94 7.40
C LEU A 126 -4.70 -4.25 8.19
N LEU A 127 -4.39 -5.38 7.54
CA LEU A 127 -4.28 -6.69 8.20
C LEU A 127 -3.17 -6.69 9.27
N LYS A 128 -2.01 -6.08 8.99
CA LYS A 128 -0.94 -5.95 9.99
C LYS A 128 -1.35 -5.10 11.20
N VAL A 129 -2.09 -4.02 10.98
CA VAL A 129 -2.61 -3.17 12.08
C VAL A 129 -3.64 -3.94 12.91
N LEU A 130 -4.51 -4.71 12.25
CA LEU A 130 -5.49 -5.57 12.93
C LEU A 130 -4.81 -6.67 13.74
N GLU A 131 -3.78 -7.31 13.20
CA GLU A 131 -2.97 -8.30 13.90
C GLU A 131 -2.30 -7.70 15.15
N ALA A 132 -1.65 -6.54 15.02
CA ALA A 132 -1.05 -5.83 16.15
C ALA A 132 -2.08 -5.42 17.21
N LYS A 133 -3.28 -5.02 16.81
CA LYS A 133 -4.38 -4.72 17.74
C LYS A 133 -4.87 -5.98 18.44
N HIS A 134 -4.94 -7.10 17.73
CA HIS A 134 -5.36 -8.38 18.28
C HIS A 134 -4.35 -8.90 19.30
N THR A 135 -3.06 -8.85 19.02
CA THR A 135 -2.01 -9.26 19.98
C THR A 135 -2.02 -8.40 21.24
N LEU A 136 -2.22 -7.09 21.11
CA LEU A 136 -2.33 -6.19 22.26
C LEU A 136 -3.59 -6.50 23.11
N ASN A 137 -4.72 -6.83 22.45
CA ASN A 137 -5.92 -7.28 23.15
C ASN A 137 -5.70 -8.61 23.88
N MET A 138 -5.00 -9.57 23.26
CA MET A 138 -4.64 -10.84 23.91
C MET A 138 -3.76 -10.61 25.14
N GLN A 139 -2.72 -9.76 25.04
CA GLN A 139 -1.88 -9.38 26.18
C GLN A 139 -2.68 -8.72 27.31
N ARG A 140 -3.67 -7.88 26.98
CA ARG A 140 -4.57 -7.27 27.98
C ARG A 140 -5.45 -8.31 28.66
N ILE A 141 -5.99 -9.26 27.90
CA ILE A 141 -6.81 -10.34 28.43
C ILE A 141 -5.96 -11.23 29.36
N GLU A 142 -4.75 -11.59 28.96
CA GLU A 142 -3.78 -12.31 29.82
C GLU A 142 -3.43 -11.51 31.09
N GLY A 143 -3.24 -10.19 30.96
CA GLY A 143 -3.04 -9.30 32.10
C GLY A 143 -4.25 -9.23 33.05
N LEU A 144 -5.47 -9.35 32.52
CA LEU A 144 -6.70 -9.40 33.32
C LEU A 144 -6.90 -10.76 33.97
N THR A 145 -6.69 -11.87 33.26
CA THR A 145 -6.80 -13.21 33.82
C THR A 145 -5.78 -13.44 34.93
N THR A 146 -4.54 -12.97 34.77
CA THR A 146 -3.54 -13.03 35.85
C THR A 146 -3.95 -12.21 37.07
N LYS A 147 -4.52 -11.01 36.91
CA LYS A 147 -5.05 -10.20 38.03
C LYS A 147 -6.25 -10.85 38.70
N ILE A 148 -7.19 -11.41 37.92
CA ILE A 148 -8.35 -12.14 38.44
C ILE A 148 -7.90 -13.37 39.22
N ASN A 149 -6.94 -14.14 38.71
CA ASN A 149 -6.39 -15.30 39.41
C ASN A 149 -5.67 -14.87 40.69
N LYS A 150 -4.90 -13.78 40.68
CA LYS A 150 -4.31 -13.21 41.90
C LYS A 150 -5.39 -12.85 42.93
N LEU A 151 -6.47 -12.17 42.52
CA LEU A 151 -7.57 -11.83 43.41
C LEU A 151 -8.32 -13.06 43.95
N ARG A 152 -8.50 -14.11 43.13
CA ARG A 152 -9.13 -15.38 43.54
C ARG A 152 -8.26 -16.18 44.52
N HIS A 153 -6.94 -16.06 44.44
CA HIS A 153 -6.00 -16.71 45.36
C HIS A 153 -5.58 -15.82 46.52
N THR A 154 -6.04 -14.57 46.59
CA THR A 154 -5.84 -13.73 47.77
C THR A 154 -6.92 -14.11 48.77
N PRO A 155 -6.60 -14.70 49.94
CA PRO A 155 -7.61 -15.11 50.90
C PRO A 155 -8.38 -13.87 51.40
N LEU A 156 -9.71 -13.98 51.44
CA LEU A 156 -10.65 -12.93 51.90
C LEU A 156 -10.41 -12.44 53.35
N GLN A 157 -9.42 -12.98 54.05
CA GLN A 157 -9.00 -12.56 55.39
C GLN A 157 -8.15 -11.27 55.43
N ALA A 158 -7.77 -10.70 54.29
CA ALA A 158 -6.97 -9.46 54.24
C ALA A 158 -7.80 -8.16 54.09
N LEU A 159 -9.14 -8.21 54.23
CA LEU A 159 -10.01 -7.01 54.18
C LEU A 159 -10.21 -6.33 55.55
N ALA A 160 -9.53 -6.79 56.59
CA ALA A 160 -9.58 -6.19 57.93
C ALA A 160 -8.18 -6.05 58.55
N VAL A 161 -7.29 -5.29 57.90
CA VAL A 161 -6.07 -4.79 58.56
C VAL A 161 -5.82 -3.34 58.11
N PRO A 162 -5.62 -2.39 59.04
CA PRO A 162 -5.32 -1.00 58.71
C PRO A 162 -4.01 -0.93 57.94
N THR A 163 -4.03 -0.17 56.85
CA THR A 163 -2.90 0.07 55.95
C THR A 163 -1.71 0.63 56.73
N PRO A 164 -0.58 -0.09 56.83
CA PRO A 164 0.65 0.52 57.32
C PRO A 164 1.17 1.46 56.22
N LEU A 165 1.36 2.71 56.60
CA LEU A 165 2.00 3.73 55.80
C LEU A 165 3.36 3.22 55.32
N LEU A 166 3.50 3.07 54.00
CA LEU A 166 4.78 2.91 53.32
C LEU A 166 5.68 4.09 53.72
N GLN A 167 6.64 3.80 54.60
CA GLN A 167 7.81 4.65 54.82
C GLN A 167 8.53 4.80 53.49
N THR A 168 8.36 5.96 52.87
CA THR A 168 9.04 6.36 51.65
C THR A 168 10.23 7.23 52.05
N ASN A 169 11.40 6.93 51.46
CA ASN A 169 12.63 7.70 51.61
C ASN A 169 12.38 9.21 51.39
N PRO A 170 12.93 10.11 52.22
CA PRO A 170 12.57 11.53 52.23
C PRO A 170 13.08 12.37 51.03
N GLY A 171 13.63 11.76 49.98
CA GLY A 171 14.30 12.47 48.89
C GLY A 171 13.53 12.59 47.56
N LEU A 172 12.47 11.81 47.35
CA LEU A 172 11.77 11.77 46.06
C LEU A 172 10.26 11.78 46.27
N ALA A 173 9.70 12.97 46.46
CA ALA A 173 8.27 13.18 46.39
C ALA A 173 7.79 12.87 44.96
N LEU A 174 7.21 11.68 44.75
CA LEU A 174 6.43 11.45 43.53
C LEU A 174 5.31 12.50 43.48
N PRO A 175 5.17 13.26 42.39
CA PRO A 175 4.07 14.19 42.25
C PRO A 175 2.76 13.40 42.29
N ARG A 176 1.89 13.73 43.26
CA ARG A 176 0.59 13.09 43.41
C ARG A 176 -0.17 13.20 42.08
N ILE A 177 -0.73 12.08 41.64
CA ILE A 177 -1.50 11.95 40.38
C ILE A 177 -2.64 12.99 40.31
N SER A 178 -3.15 13.45 41.45
CA SER A 178 -4.11 14.56 41.54
C SER A 178 -3.57 15.85 40.92
N HIS A 179 -2.33 16.24 41.20
CA HIS A 179 -1.74 17.49 40.68
C HIS A 179 -1.49 17.43 39.17
N THR A 180 -1.09 16.27 38.64
CA THR A 180 -0.99 16.08 37.18
C THR A 180 -2.37 16.08 36.51
N ARG A 181 -3.40 15.53 37.17
CA ARG A 181 -4.78 15.56 36.66
C ARG A 181 -5.34 16.98 36.65
N ASP A 182 -5.12 17.74 37.72
CA ASP A 182 -5.58 19.11 37.85
C ASP A 182 -4.84 20.03 36.88
N CYS A 183 -3.52 19.85 36.72
CA CYS A 183 -2.73 20.61 35.75
C CYS A 183 -3.10 20.28 34.30
N LEU A 184 -3.42 19.02 33.98
CA LEU A 184 -3.97 18.63 32.68
C LEU A 184 -5.39 19.17 32.47
N ALA A 185 -6.23 19.20 33.50
CA ALA A 185 -7.56 19.80 33.42
C ALA A 185 -7.49 21.32 33.20
N ASP A 186 -6.56 22.00 33.85
CA ASP A 186 -6.30 23.43 33.67
C ASP A 186 -5.71 23.75 32.29
N LEU A 187 -4.78 22.92 31.79
CA LEU A 187 -4.27 23.02 30.41
C LEU A 187 -5.38 22.78 29.39
N HIS A 188 -6.23 21.77 29.61
CA HIS A 188 -7.35 21.47 28.73
C HIS A 188 -8.38 22.61 28.74
N ARG A 189 -8.58 23.27 29.88
CA ARG A 189 -9.42 24.46 30.02
C ARG A 189 -8.84 25.69 29.31
N LEU A 190 -7.52 25.84 29.26
CA LEU A 190 -6.82 26.91 28.53
C LEU A 190 -6.78 26.66 27.02
N MET A 191 -6.73 25.40 26.59
CA MET A 191 -6.68 25.00 25.18
C MET A 191 -8.05 24.94 24.49
N LEU A 192 -9.14 24.97 25.25
CA LEU A 192 -10.47 25.19 24.70
C LEU A 192 -10.68 26.69 24.52
N PRO A 193 -10.81 27.23 23.29
CA PRO A 193 -11.31 28.57 23.08
C PRO A 193 -12.79 28.56 23.45
N LEU A 194 -13.09 28.67 24.74
CA LEU A 194 -14.43 28.96 25.20
C LEU A 194 -14.74 30.37 24.70
N PRO A 195 -15.76 30.59 23.85
CA PRO A 195 -16.23 31.94 23.60
C PRO A 195 -16.54 32.56 24.96
N ALA A 196 -15.90 33.69 25.26
CA ALA A 196 -16.12 34.44 26.50
C ALA A 196 -17.57 34.91 26.53
N ARG A 197 -18.48 34.03 26.96
CA ARG A 197 -19.93 34.25 26.88
C ARG A 197 -20.42 35.25 27.94
N ASN A 198 -19.54 35.71 28.83
CA ASN A 198 -19.86 36.75 29.79
C ASN A 198 -18.72 37.78 29.87
N PRO A 199 -19.04 39.10 29.92
CA PRO A 199 -18.05 40.15 30.11
C PRO A 199 -17.29 39.97 31.44
N PRO A 200 -16.09 40.56 31.59
CA PRO A 200 -15.26 40.44 32.79
C PRO A 200 -15.97 41.09 33.98
N LEU A 201 -16.78 40.29 34.67
CA LEU A 201 -17.41 40.66 35.93
C LEU A 201 -16.36 40.69 37.04
N ASP A 202 -16.43 41.74 37.87
CA ASP A 202 -15.56 41.93 39.03
C ASP A 202 -15.51 40.60 39.84
N PRO A 203 -14.31 40.05 40.13
CA PRO A 203 -14.16 38.79 40.88
C PRO A 203 -14.94 38.77 42.20
N ARG A 204 -15.18 39.93 42.82
CA ARG A 204 -16.01 40.05 44.02
C ARG A 204 -17.48 39.73 43.76
N GLU A 205 -18.01 40.16 42.63
CA GLU A 205 -19.39 39.84 42.23
C GLU A 205 -19.56 38.37 41.87
N ARG A 206 -18.53 37.77 41.25
CA ARG A 206 -18.53 36.33 40.96
C ARG A 206 -18.55 35.49 42.23
N LEU A 207 -17.78 35.88 43.24
CA LEU A 207 -17.80 35.23 44.55
C LEU A 207 -19.18 35.39 45.21
N ARG A 208 -19.74 36.60 45.22
CA ARG A 208 -21.09 36.85 45.75
C ARG A 208 -22.17 36.01 45.05
N ARG A 209 -22.13 35.85 43.72
CA ARG A 209 -23.05 34.96 42.99
C ARG A 209 -22.84 33.48 43.30
N ALA A 210 -21.61 33.05 43.56
CA ALA A 210 -21.35 31.68 43.97
C ALA A 210 -21.89 31.41 45.39
N VAL A 211 -21.66 32.34 46.32
CA VAL A 211 -22.19 32.28 47.69
C VAL A 211 -23.72 32.32 47.71
N ALA A 212 -24.34 33.20 46.92
CA ALA A 212 -25.80 33.28 46.76
C ALA A 212 -26.40 31.96 46.23
N ARG A 213 -25.75 31.31 45.26
CA ARG A 213 -26.17 29.99 44.76
C ARG A 213 -26.03 28.88 45.80
N ILE A 214 -25.00 28.91 46.64
CA ILE A 214 -24.78 27.88 47.67
C ILE A 214 -25.77 28.05 48.82
N LEU A 215 -26.08 29.31 49.18
CA LEU A 215 -27.02 29.65 50.24
C LEU A 215 -28.49 29.71 49.74
N ASN A 216 -28.75 29.40 48.47
CA ASN A 216 -30.07 29.50 47.82
C ASN A 216 -30.82 30.81 48.14
N THR A 217 -30.10 31.92 48.19
CA THR A 217 -30.61 33.25 48.59
C THR A 217 -30.29 34.28 47.52
N ASP A 218 -31.04 35.39 47.52
CA ASP A 218 -30.86 36.44 46.52
C ASP A 218 -29.48 37.09 46.61
N PHE A 219 -28.98 37.54 45.44
CA PHE A 219 -27.67 38.18 45.29
C PHE A 219 -27.51 39.45 46.17
N SER A 220 -28.61 40.11 46.51
CA SER A 220 -28.62 41.33 47.33
C SER A 220 -28.83 41.08 48.83
N HIS A 221 -29.03 39.81 49.25
CA HIS A 221 -29.30 39.47 50.65
C HIS A 221 -28.12 39.87 51.58
N PRO A 222 -28.37 40.44 52.77
CA PRO A 222 -27.29 40.85 53.67
C PRO A 222 -26.37 39.70 54.09
N ASP A 223 -26.91 38.48 54.21
CA ASP A 223 -26.13 37.30 54.60
C ASP A 223 -25.17 36.82 53.51
N THR A 224 -25.54 36.93 52.23
CA THR A 224 -24.64 36.58 51.11
C THR A 224 -23.47 37.57 51.04
N LYS A 225 -23.71 38.86 51.35
CA LYS A 225 -22.66 39.87 51.47
C LYS A 225 -21.72 39.59 52.64
N ARG A 226 -22.26 39.31 53.83
CA ARG A 226 -21.48 38.98 55.04
C ARG A 226 -20.60 37.75 54.85
N VAL A 227 -21.15 36.68 54.27
CA VAL A 227 -20.38 35.44 54.02
C VAL A 227 -19.30 35.69 52.96
N ALA A 228 -19.60 36.41 51.88
CA ALA A 228 -18.61 36.75 50.87
C ALA A 228 -17.47 37.62 51.44
N GLU A 229 -17.79 38.59 52.29
CA GLU A 229 -16.81 39.46 52.97
C GLU A 229 -15.96 38.69 53.99
N SER A 230 -16.56 37.76 54.74
CA SER A 230 -15.85 36.85 55.63
C SER A 230 -14.88 35.95 54.87
N CYS A 231 -15.31 35.38 53.73
CA CYS A 231 -14.43 34.61 52.85
C CYS A 231 -13.28 35.45 52.29
N LEU A 232 -13.52 36.71 51.92
CA LEU A 232 -12.48 37.62 51.45
C LEU A 232 -11.49 37.98 52.57
N ALA A 233 -11.98 38.27 53.77
CA ALA A 233 -11.14 38.56 54.93
C ALA A 233 -10.29 37.35 55.31
N PHE A 234 -10.85 36.14 55.26
CA PHE A 234 -10.11 34.91 55.49
C PHE A 234 -9.03 34.69 54.41
N ALA A 235 -9.37 34.88 53.14
CA ALA A 235 -8.42 34.76 52.04
C ALA A 235 -7.28 35.80 52.14
N GLN A 236 -7.59 37.03 52.57
CA GLN A 236 -6.59 38.07 52.80
C GLN A 236 -5.64 37.71 53.95
N ARG A 237 -6.18 37.31 55.11
CA ARG A 237 -5.38 36.85 56.25
C ARG A 237 -4.50 35.65 55.89
N TYR A 238 -5.03 34.72 55.11
CA TYR A 238 -4.27 33.57 54.63
C TYR A 238 -3.15 33.97 53.65
N ALA A 239 -3.43 34.91 52.73
CA ALA A 239 -2.42 35.44 51.82
C ALA A 239 -1.31 36.20 52.56
N GLU A 240 -1.67 36.98 53.58
CA GLU A 240 -0.70 37.66 54.46
C GLU A 240 0.14 36.65 55.25
N ALA A 241 -0.46 35.62 55.84
CA ALA A 241 0.26 34.56 56.53
C ALA A 241 1.24 33.81 55.61
N ILE A 242 0.87 33.59 54.34
CA ILE A 242 1.79 33.03 53.33
C ILE A 242 2.94 33.99 53.05
N ARG A 243 2.67 35.29 52.88
CA ARG A 243 3.71 36.31 52.64
C ARG A 243 4.69 36.41 53.82
N HIS A 244 4.21 36.32 55.05
CA HIS A 244 5.06 36.29 56.25
C HIS A 244 5.90 35.01 56.31
N ARG A 245 5.31 33.84 56.03
CA ARG A 245 6.03 32.56 55.98
C ARG A 245 7.06 32.47 54.84
N GLN A 246 6.86 33.24 53.78
CA GLN A 246 7.83 33.41 52.68
C GLN A 246 8.95 34.40 53.03
N LYS A 247 8.74 35.36 53.93
CA LYS A 247 9.79 36.26 54.44
C LYS A 247 10.70 35.58 55.47
N GLU A 248 10.16 34.65 56.27
CA GLU A 248 10.92 33.88 57.28
C GLU A 248 11.81 32.80 56.67
N LYS A 249 11.43 32.24 55.52
CA LYS A 249 12.35 31.46 54.68
C LYS A 249 13.18 32.47 53.90
N GLY A 250 14.33 32.84 54.46
CA GLY A 250 15.24 33.87 53.94
C GLY A 250 15.31 33.88 52.41
N THR A 251 15.45 35.09 51.85
CA THR A 251 15.52 35.35 50.41
C THR A 251 16.28 34.23 49.70
N PRO A 252 15.60 33.37 48.91
CA PRO A 252 16.30 32.34 48.17
C PRO A 252 17.35 33.03 47.30
N ASP A 253 18.59 32.52 47.35
CA ASP A 253 19.70 33.06 46.55
C ASP A 253 19.20 33.41 45.16
N ALA A 254 19.37 34.67 44.74
CA ALA A 254 18.89 35.16 43.45
C ALA A 254 19.36 34.24 42.29
N ARG A 255 20.55 33.65 42.44
CA ARG A 255 21.13 32.65 41.53
C ARG A 255 20.32 31.35 41.44
N LEU A 256 19.71 30.89 42.54
CA LEU A 256 18.82 29.71 42.54
C LEU A 256 17.47 29.99 41.90
N LEU A 257 16.99 31.24 42.00
CA LEU A 257 15.78 31.70 41.30
C LEU A 257 16.03 31.80 39.79
N ASP A 258 17.16 32.35 39.37
CA ASP A 258 17.52 32.48 37.95
C ASP A 258 17.70 31.11 37.28
N THR A 259 18.39 30.18 37.94
CA THR A 259 18.56 28.80 37.43
C THR A 259 17.23 28.05 37.34
N LYS A 260 16.32 28.23 38.31
CA LYS A 260 14.95 27.67 38.23
C LYS A 260 14.11 28.34 37.16
N SER A 261 14.25 29.65 36.96
CA SER A 261 13.56 30.40 35.91
C SER A 261 13.99 29.91 34.52
N GLN A 262 15.29 29.76 34.29
CA GLN A 262 15.84 29.19 33.06
C GLN A 262 15.35 27.75 32.83
N SER A 263 15.42 26.89 33.85
CA SER A 263 14.92 25.51 33.73
C SER A 263 13.41 25.45 33.42
N ASN A 264 12.62 26.37 33.99
CA ASN A 264 11.20 26.48 33.68
C ASN A 264 10.96 27.00 32.26
N GLN A 265 11.72 27.98 31.78
CA GLN A 265 11.65 28.45 30.39
C GLN A 265 11.95 27.32 29.41
N GLU A 266 12.99 26.53 29.65
CA GLU A 266 13.30 25.35 28.81
C GLU A 266 12.15 24.34 28.80
N ARG A 267 11.52 24.10 29.96
CA ARG A 267 10.34 23.23 30.05
C ARG A 267 9.15 23.79 29.30
N VAL A 268 8.92 25.11 29.37
CA VAL A 268 7.86 25.78 28.61
C VAL A 268 8.11 25.65 27.11
N VAL A 269 9.33 25.87 26.63
CA VAL A 269 9.68 25.70 25.21
C VAL A 269 9.47 24.25 24.77
N LYS A 270 9.89 23.27 25.58
CA LYS A 270 9.66 21.85 25.29
C LYS A 270 8.17 21.52 25.25
N LEU A 271 7.39 22.00 26.21
CA LEU A 271 5.94 21.79 26.24
C LEU A 271 5.25 22.43 25.04
N GLN A 272 5.64 23.65 24.68
CA GLN A 272 5.13 24.33 23.50
C GLN A 272 5.43 23.51 22.23
N SER A 273 6.66 23.03 22.07
CA SER A 273 7.03 22.19 20.92
C SER A 273 6.24 20.87 20.83
N LEU A 274 5.89 20.29 21.98
CA LEU A 274 5.05 19.09 22.03
C LEU A 274 3.59 19.42 21.68
N VAL A 275 3.06 20.55 22.17
CA VAL A 275 1.72 21.02 21.84
C VAL A 275 1.60 21.31 20.34
N ASP A 276 2.58 22.01 19.77
CA ASP A 276 2.62 22.32 18.34
C ASP A 276 2.70 21.04 17.50
N ARG A 277 3.51 20.06 17.92
CA ARG A 277 3.59 18.74 17.27
C ARG A 277 2.27 17.96 17.37
N CYS A 278 1.60 18.00 18.51
CA CYS A 278 0.29 17.39 18.68
C CYS A 278 -0.78 18.06 17.81
N ALA A 279 -0.75 19.39 17.69
CA ALA A 279 -1.65 20.14 16.82
C ALA A 279 -1.41 19.80 15.33
N ALA A 280 -0.14 19.73 14.90
CA ALA A 280 0.22 19.31 13.55
C ALA A 280 -0.23 17.88 13.24
N LEU A 281 -0.01 16.94 14.17
CA LEU A 281 -0.47 15.55 14.02
C LEU A 281 -1.99 15.47 13.93
N ARG A 282 -2.71 16.24 14.73
CA ARG A 282 -4.17 16.30 14.66
C ARG A 282 -4.64 16.80 13.30
N LEU A 283 -4.06 17.88 12.78
CA LEU A 283 -4.39 18.43 11.47
C LEU A 283 -4.13 17.41 10.34
N LEU A 284 -3.02 16.68 10.40
CA LEU A 284 -2.74 15.58 9.47
C LEU A 284 -3.76 14.43 9.61
N CYS A 285 -4.16 14.06 10.83
CA CYS A 285 -5.20 13.05 11.03
C CYS A 285 -6.53 13.50 10.42
N ASP A 286 -6.93 14.75 10.62
CA ASP A 286 -8.17 15.31 10.08
C ASP A 286 -8.14 15.34 8.54
N GLN A 287 -7.00 15.73 7.94
CA GLN A 287 -6.80 15.68 6.49
C GLN A 287 -6.87 14.26 5.93
N ASN A 288 -6.18 13.29 6.56
CA ASN A 288 -6.23 11.90 6.13
C ASN A 288 -7.65 11.31 6.25
N LEU A 289 -8.40 11.68 7.29
CA LEU A 289 -9.79 11.25 7.43
C LEU A 289 -10.68 11.82 6.33
N ALA A 290 -10.49 13.10 5.97
CA ALA A 290 -11.19 13.73 4.85
C ALA A 290 -10.84 13.06 3.51
N GLU A 291 -9.57 12.79 3.25
CA GLU A 291 -9.15 12.07 2.04
C GLU A 291 -9.70 10.64 2.00
N ILE A 292 -9.78 9.95 3.14
CA ILE A 292 -10.38 8.61 3.22
C ILE A 292 -11.88 8.69 2.95
N SER A 293 -12.59 9.70 3.48
CA SER A 293 -14.02 9.87 3.19
C SER A 293 -14.27 10.23 1.73
N ASP A 294 -13.46 11.10 1.15
CA ASP A 294 -13.58 11.52 -0.25
C ASP A 294 -13.26 10.34 -1.18
N ASN A 295 -12.19 9.58 -0.88
CA ASN A 295 -11.90 8.36 -1.60
C ASN A 295 -12.99 7.30 -1.42
N ALA A 296 -13.56 7.16 -0.23
CA ALA A 296 -14.66 6.23 0.00
C ALA A 296 -15.88 6.63 -0.84
N THR A 297 -16.28 7.90 -0.85
CA THR A 297 -17.41 8.38 -1.64
C THR A 297 -17.18 8.26 -3.15
N ALA A 298 -15.96 8.53 -3.64
CA ALA A 298 -15.62 8.43 -5.05
C ALA A 298 -15.43 6.97 -5.54
N SER A 299 -14.73 6.14 -4.76
CA SER A 299 -14.31 4.79 -5.22
C SER A 299 -15.30 3.67 -4.90
N LEU A 300 -16.10 3.76 -3.83
CA LEU A 300 -17.13 2.75 -3.55
C LEU A 300 -18.12 2.53 -4.70
N PRO A 301 -18.70 3.58 -5.35
CA PRO A 301 -19.65 3.36 -6.42
C PRO A 301 -19.02 2.67 -7.63
N GLU A 302 -17.79 3.03 -8.01
CA GLU A 302 -17.07 2.36 -9.10
C GLU A 302 -16.76 0.89 -8.76
N LEU A 303 -16.28 0.61 -7.55
CA LEU A 303 -16.04 -0.75 -7.07
C LEU A 303 -17.34 -1.58 -7.03
N ARG A 304 -18.44 -0.97 -6.57
CA ARG A 304 -19.75 -1.62 -6.52
C ARG A 304 -20.27 -1.95 -7.91
N LEU A 305 -20.14 -1.02 -8.87
CA LEU A 305 -20.49 -1.25 -10.27
C LEU A 305 -19.61 -2.33 -10.91
N SER A 306 -18.30 -2.31 -10.65
CA SER A 306 -17.39 -3.34 -11.15
C SER A 306 -17.74 -4.72 -10.58
N LEU A 307 -18.00 -4.82 -9.27
CA LEU A 307 -18.39 -6.07 -8.63
C LEU A 307 -19.74 -6.57 -9.16
N GLN A 308 -20.70 -5.67 -9.34
CA GLN A 308 -22.00 -6.01 -9.92
C GLN A 308 -21.87 -6.52 -11.36
N LYS A 309 -21.03 -5.89 -12.19
CA LYS A 309 -20.70 -6.38 -13.54
C LYS A 309 -20.06 -7.77 -13.49
N THR A 310 -19.10 -8.00 -12.61
CA THR A 310 -18.48 -9.33 -12.47
C THR A 310 -19.45 -10.38 -11.95
N SER A 311 -20.37 -10.02 -11.06
CA SER A 311 -21.43 -10.89 -10.57
C SER A 311 -22.38 -11.30 -11.70
N GLN A 312 -22.79 -10.34 -12.54
CA GLN A 312 -23.65 -10.60 -13.69
C GLN A 312 -22.94 -11.48 -14.73
N ALA A 313 -21.65 -11.22 -15.00
CA ALA A 313 -20.85 -12.06 -15.90
C ALA A 313 -20.69 -13.49 -15.37
N ALA A 314 -20.42 -13.65 -14.07
CA ALA A 314 -20.35 -14.95 -13.42
C ALA A 314 -21.69 -15.69 -13.48
N GLN A 315 -22.81 -14.98 -13.26
CA GLN A 315 -24.15 -15.55 -13.38
C GLN A 315 -24.42 -16.02 -14.83
N GLY A 316 -24.06 -15.24 -15.83
CA GLY A 316 -24.14 -15.65 -17.24
C GLY A 316 -23.31 -16.90 -17.57
N HIS A 317 -22.13 -17.05 -16.97
CA HIS A 317 -21.33 -18.28 -17.10
C HIS A 317 -22.00 -19.48 -16.44
N VAL A 318 -22.60 -19.30 -15.26
CA VAL A 318 -23.36 -20.37 -14.58
C VAL A 318 -24.57 -20.77 -15.42
N ASP A 319 -25.29 -19.81 -15.99
CA ASP A 319 -26.44 -20.07 -16.87
C ASP A 319 -26.01 -20.80 -18.14
N PHE A 320 -24.88 -20.43 -18.74
CA PHE A 320 -24.30 -21.13 -19.88
C PHE A 320 -23.91 -22.59 -19.53
N LEU A 321 -23.26 -22.81 -18.39
CA LEU A 321 -22.94 -24.16 -17.91
C LEU A 321 -24.20 -24.98 -17.65
N ARG A 322 -25.22 -24.36 -17.05
CA ARG A 322 -26.53 -25.00 -16.82
C ARG A 322 -27.19 -25.37 -18.14
N ALA A 323 -27.15 -24.49 -19.14
CA ALA A 323 -27.66 -24.78 -20.49
C ALA A 323 -26.89 -25.91 -21.17
N LEU A 324 -25.56 -25.96 -21.03
CA LEU A 324 -24.75 -27.08 -21.52
C LEU A 324 -25.12 -28.40 -20.85
N VAL A 325 -25.27 -28.42 -19.52
CA VAL A 325 -25.68 -29.63 -18.78
C VAL A 325 -27.06 -30.09 -19.25
N LEU A 326 -28.04 -29.20 -19.35
CA LEU A 326 -29.38 -29.53 -19.84
C LEU A 326 -29.34 -30.02 -21.30
N ALA A 327 -28.51 -29.42 -22.17
CA ALA A 327 -28.35 -29.85 -23.55
C ALA A 327 -27.68 -31.24 -23.66
N THR A 328 -26.73 -31.55 -22.78
CA THR A 328 -26.14 -32.90 -22.71
C THR A 328 -27.14 -33.94 -22.20
N GLN A 329 -27.98 -33.59 -21.23
CA GLN A 329 -29.04 -34.46 -20.72
C GLN A 329 -30.15 -34.69 -21.76
N ALA A 330 -30.49 -33.69 -22.56
CA ALA A 330 -31.50 -33.81 -23.62
C ALA A 330 -31.02 -34.63 -24.83
N LYS A 331 -29.70 -34.67 -25.10
CA LYS A 331 -29.10 -35.49 -26.17
C LYS A 331 -28.84 -36.94 -25.75
N ALA A 332 -28.73 -37.20 -24.45
CA ALA A 332 -28.72 -38.56 -23.92
C ALA A 332 -30.13 -39.16 -24.02
N LYS A 333 -30.45 -39.77 -25.17
CA LYS A 333 -31.52 -40.77 -25.21
C LYS A 333 -31.20 -41.82 -24.14
N PRO A 334 -32.17 -42.26 -23.32
CA PRO A 334 -31.93 -43.23 -22.26
C PRO A 334 -31.67 -44.62 -22.86
N THR A 335 -30.48 -44.85 -23.40
CA THR A 335 -29.94 -46.19 -23.61
C THR A 335 -29.58 -46.73 -22.24
N LYS A 336 -30.40 -47.68 -21.80
CA LYS A 336 -30.40 -48.26 -20.46
C LYS A 336 -29.04 -48.90 -20.12
N ALA A 337 -28.67 -48.72 -18.85
CA ALA A 337 -27.79 -49.57 -18.03
C ALA A 337 -26.27 -49.61 -18.29
N GLU A 338 -25.76 -49.49 -19.52
CA GLU A 338 -24.32 -49.77 -19.75
C GLU A 338 -23.38 -48.59 -19.42
N GLU A 339 -23.80 -47.33 -19.65
CA GLU A 339 -22.93 -46.17 -19.38
C GLU A 339 -22.76 -45.88 -17.88
N SER A 340 -23.76 -46.22 -17.06
CA SER A 340 -23.73 -46.07 -15.60
C SER A 340 -22.69 -46.95 -14.93
N GLU A 341 -22.44 -48.15 -15.46
CA GLU A 341 -21.38 -49.03 -14.96
C GLU A 341 -19.99 -48.51 -15.36
N SER A 342 -19.85 -47.92 -16.55
CA SER A 342 -18.59 -47.31 -16.98
C SER A 342 -18.21 -46.08 -16.15
N PHE A 343 -19.18 -45.22 -15.81
CA PHE A 343 -18.92 -44.04 -14.98
C PHE A 343 -18.66 -44.44 -13.52
N ALA A 344 -19.44 -45.37 -12.96
CA ALA A 344 -19.22 -45.86 -11.60
C ALA A 344 -17.87 -46.56 -11.46
N SER A 345 -17.44 -47.35 -12.44
CA SER A 345 -16.11 -47.98 -12.45
C SER A 345 -14.98 -46.96 -12.63
N LEU A 346 -15.15 -45.94 -13.48
CA LEU A 346 -14.19 -44.85 -13.64
C LEU A 346 -14.02 -44.03 -12.35
N VAL A 347 -15.12 -43.67 -11.69
CA VAL A 347 -15.07 -42.90 -10.43
C VAL A 347 -14.46 -43.74 -9.32
N LYS A 348 -14.78 -45.04 -9.23
CA LYS A 348 -14.14 -45.98 -8.29
C LYS A 348 -12.64 -46.10 -8.55
N SER A 349 -12.22 -46.18 -9.81
CA SER A 349 -10.80 -46.17 -10.23
C SER A 349 -10.08 -44.90 -9.79
N ILE A 350 -10.65 -43.73 -10.07
CA ILE A 350 -10.06 -42.42 -9.72
C ILE A 350 -9.96 -42.26 -8.21
N CYS A 351 -10.98 -42.70 -7.46
CA CYS A 351 -11.01 -42.64 -6.00
C CYS A 351 -10.26 -43.82 -5.34
N ARG A 352 -9.66 -44.73 -6.12
CA ARG A 352 -8.97 -45.95 -5.66
C ARG A 352 -9.82 -46.83 -4.73
N MET A 353 -11.12 -46.91 -5.00
CA MET A 353 -12.07 -47.71 -4.23
C MET A 353 -12.25 -49.10 -4.85
N SER A 354 -12.62 -50.10 -4.04
CA SER A 354 -12.91 -51.44 -4.55
C SER A 354 -14.13 -51.46 -5.47
N GLU A 355 -14.14 -52.37 -6.44
CA GLU A 355 -15.28 -52.53 -7.36
C GLU A 355 -16.59 -52.85 -6.64
N SER A 356 -16.50 -53.46 -5.45
CA SER A 356 -17.62 -53.76 -4.54
C SER A 356 -18.16 -52.56 -3.75
N ALA A 357 -17.56 -51.36 -3.87
CA ALA A 357 -18.00 -50.19 -3.14
C ALA A 357 -19.42 -49.77 -3.57
N THR A 358 -20.29 -49.55 -2.59
CA THR A 358 -21.65 -49.03 -2.82
C THR A 358 -21.59 -47.59 -3.32
N THR A 359 -22.56 -47.18 -4.12
CA THR A 359 -22.64 -45.82 -4.68
C THR A 359 -22.60 -44.73 -3.60
N ARG A 360 -23.15 -45.00 -2.42
CA ARG A 360 -23.07 -44.11 -1.26
C ARG A 360 -21.65 -43.92 -0.74
N ALA A 361 -20.87 -45.01 -0.61
CA ALA A 361 -19.47 -44.93 -0.21
C ALA A 361 -18.62 -44.16 -1.22
N VAL A 362 -18.93 -44.29 -2.52
CA VAL A 362 -18.27 -43.52 -3.59
C VAL A 362 -18.55 -42.02 -3.45
N LEU A 363 -19.80 -41.62 -3.18
CA LEU A 363 -20.15 -40.22 -2.97
C LEU A 363 -19.47 -39.62 -1.72
N GLU A 364 -19.46 -40.36 -0.61
CA GLU A 364 -18.79 -39.93 0.62
C GLU A 364 -17.27 -39.78 0.42
N GLU A 365 -16.64 -40.66 -0.36
CA GLU A 365 -15.22 -40.57 -0.68
C GLU A 365 -14.91 -39.43 -1.67
N VAL A 366 -15.76 -39.19 -2.67
CA VAL A 366 -15.62 -38.04 -3.57
C VAL A 366 -15.77 -36.72 -2.79
N GLU A 367 -16.70 -36.65 -1.85
CA GLU A 367 -16.87 -35.50 -0.96
C GLU A 367 -15.66 -35.33 -0.03
N ARG A 368 -15.10 -36.43 0.48
CA ARG A 368 -13.87 -36.44 1.27
C ARG A 368 -12.66 -35.96 0.47
N VAL A 369 -12.49 -36.43 -0.77
CA VAL A 369 -11.39 -36.00 -1.65
C VAL A 369 -11.57 -34.54 -2.05
N HIS A 370 -12.78 -34.10 -2.36
CA HIS A 370 -13.06 -32.70 -2.70
C HIS A 370 -12.81 -31.75 -1.51
N THR A 371 -13.22 -32.14 -0.30
CA THR A 371 -12.95 -31.38 0.92
C THR A 371 -11.47 -31.43 1.31
N ALA A 372 -10.77 -32.56 1.10
CA ALA A 372 -9.34 -32.70 1.33
C ALA A 372 -8.49 -31.88 0.34
N ASP A 373 -8.85 -31.84 -0.94
CA ASP A 373 -8.16 -31.04 -1.96
C ASP A 373 -8.46 -29.54 -1.85
N ASN A 374 -9.68 -29.17 -1.48
CA ASN A 374 -9.99 -27.76 -1.19
C ASN A 374 -9.28 -27.31 0.09
N THR A 375 -9.30 -28.09 1.17
CA THR A 375 -8.60 -27.71 2.40
C THR A 375 -7.09 -27.78 2.27
N SER A 376 -6.53 -28.72 1.50
CA SER A 376 -5.09 -28.82 1.25
C SER A 376 -4.60 -27.77 0.27
N SER A 377 -5.37 -27.40 -0.77
CA SER A 377 -5.02 -26.30 -1.67
C SER A 377 -5.17 -24.93 -0.99
N ILE A 378 -6.17 -24.75 -0.11
CA ILE A 378 -6.28 -23.56 0.75
C ILE A 378 -5.12 -23.53 1.74
N ARG A 379 -4.75 -24.65 2.38
CA ARG A 379 -3.63 -24.73 3.33
C ARG A 379 -2.27 -24.59 2.63
N ALA A 380 -2.11 -25.05 1.40
CA ALA A 380 -0.93 -24.85 0.56
C ALA A 380 -0.82 -23.39 0.08
N ARG A 381 -1.95 -22.77 -0.30
CA ARG A 381 -2.03 -21.32 -0.57
C ARG A 381 -1.79 -20.47 0.68
N MET A 382 -2.14 -20.96 1.87
CA MET A 382 -1.78 -20.33 3.15
C MET A 382 -0.33 -20.56 3.56
N ARG A 383 0.31 -21.66 3.16
CA ARG A 383 1.75 -21.87 3.39
C ARG A 383 2.66 -20.94 2.58
N LEU A 384 2.17 -20.40 1.46
CA LEU A 384 2.83 -19.28 0.76
C LEU A 384 2.78 -17.95 1.56
N LEU A 385 2.07 -17.90 2.68
CA LEU A 385 1.98 -16.75 3.59
C LEU A 385 2.72 -16.97 4.92
N HIS A 386 3.46 -18.07 5.09
CA HIS A 386 4.43 -18.13 6.18
C HIS A 386 5.67 -17.32 5.79
N PRO A 387 6.12 -16.37 6.66
CA PRO A 387 7.42 -15.75 6.44
C PRO A 387 8.48 -16.85 6.40
N PRO A 388 9.42 -16.81 5.44
CA PRO A 388 10.50 -17.79 5.37
C PRO A 388 11.23 -17.85 6.72
N PRO A 389 11.78 -19.02 7.10
CA PRO A 389 12.53 -19.16 8.34
C PRO A 389 13.61 -18.08 8.41
N ALA A 390 13.72 -17.48 9.59
CA ALA A 390 14.50 -16.27 9.90
C ALA A 390 16.03 -16.47 9.80
N SER A 391 16.55 -16.90 8.66
CA SER A 391 17.99 -17.01 8.41
C SER A 391 18.45 -16.59 7.02
N VAL A 392 17.57 -16.00 6.17
CA VAL A 392 18.08 -15.21 5.05
C VAL A 392 18.58 -13.90 5.64
N ASP A 393 19.90 -13.74 5.70
CA ASP A 393 20.63 -12.58 6.22
C ASP A 393 19.97 -11.26 5.82
N LEU A 394 19.07 -10.75 6.68
CA LEU A 394 18.37 -9.49 6.48
C LEU A 394 19.39 -8.35 6.32
N ALA A 395 20.54 -8.48 6.98
CA ALA A 395 21.68 -7.59 6.84
C ALA A 395 22.29 -7.62 5.42
N ALA A 396 22.43 -8.79 4.81
CA ALA A 396 22.92 -8.92 3.43
C ALA A 396 21.93 -8.31 2.43
N HIS A 397 20.62 -8.55 2.62
CA HIS A 397 19.59 -7.97 1.76
C HIS A 397 19.48 -6.44 1.93
N LEU A 398 19.63 -5.91 3.15
CA LEU A 398 19.68 -4.47 3.38
C LEU A 398 20.95 -3.84 2.79
N LYS A 399 22.07 -4.56 2.78
CA LYS A 399 23.32 -4.11 2.14
C LYS A 399 23.20 -4.08 0.62
N THR A 400 22.61 -5.11 0.00
CA THR A 400 22.41 -5.16 -1.46
C THR A 400 21.40 -4.12 -1.93
N THR A 401 20.30 -3.90 -1.20
CA THR A 401 19.32 -2.86 -1.53
C THR A 401 19.89 -1.45 -1.39
N LYS A 402 20.65 -1.16 -0.33
CA LYS A 402 21.36 0.12 -0.20
C LYS A 402 22.37 0.35 -1.34
N ALA A 403 23.14 -0.67 -1.71
CA ALA A 403 24.07 -0.57 -2.84
C ALA A 403 23.35 -0.36 -4.18
N ALA A 404 22.21 -1.04 -4.41
CA ALA A 404 21.38 -0.83 -5.59
C ALA A 404 20.78 0.58 -5.62
N HIS A 405 20.29 1.10 -4.49
CA HIS A 405 19.80 2.47 -4.38
C HIS A 405 20.92 3.50 -4.66
N ALA A 406 22.12 3.31 -4.11
CA ALA A 406 23.25 4.19 -4.38
C ALA A 406 23.61 4.24 -5.88
N ARG A 407 23.66 3.07 -6.55
CA ARG A 407 23.87 3.00 -8.01
C ARG A 407 22.74 3.66 -8.79
N GLY A 408 21.49 3.51 -8.33
CA GLY A 408 20.34 4.17 -8.92
C GLY A 408 20.44 5.70 -8.84
N VAL A 409 20.85 6.24 -7.69
CA VAL A 409 21.06 7.68 -7.50
C VAL A 409 22.20 8.19 -8.39
N GLU A 410 23.32 7.47 -8.46
CA GLU A 410 24.46 7.85 -9.33
C GLU A 410 24.06 7.86 -10.81
N LEU A 411 23.27 6.88 -11.24
CA LEU A 411 22.79 6.79 -12.63
C LEU A 411 21.79 7.91 -12.96
N LEU A 412 20.90 8.26 -12.02
CA LEU A 412 19.99 9.39 -12.18
C LEU A 412 20.75 10.73 -12.22
N ALA A 413 21.76 10.92 -11.36
CA ALA A 413 22.62 12.10 -11.40
C ALA A 413 23.36 12.22 -12.73
N ARG A 414 23.90 11.12 -13.26
CA ARG A 414 24.53 11.10 -14.61
C ARG A 414 23.54 11.40 -15.72
N LYS A 415 22.30 10.91 -15.63
CA LYS A 415 21.24 11.22 -16.60
C LYS A 415 20.82 12.69 -16.55
N ALA A 416 20.70 13.27 -15.36
CA ALA A 416 20.43 14.70 -15.18
C ALA A 416 21.55 15.56 -15.77
N ALA A 417 22.81 15.28 -15.44
CA ALA A 417 23.96 15.97 -16.02
C ALA A 417 24.03 15.83 -17.55
N LYS A 418 23.67 14.67 -18.10
CA LYS A 418 23.61 14.46 -19.55
C LYS A 418 22.45 15.23 -20.21
N ALA A 419 21.32 15.37 -19.52
CA ALA A 419 20.20 16.18 -19.98
C ALA A 419 20.56 17.68 -19.97
N GLU A 420 21.20 18.16 -18.91
CA GLU A 420 21.71 19.55 -18.82
C GLU A 420 22.75 19.85 -19.90
N ALA A 421 23.70 18.94 -20.13
CA ALA A 421 24.67 19.08 -21.22
C ALA A 421 24.01 19.03 -22.61
N GLY A 422 22.93 18.25 -22.76
CA GLY A 422 22.12 18.21 -23.98
C GLY A 422 21.39 19.52 -24.22
N GLN A 423 20.80 20.10 -23.17
CA GLN A 423 20.13 21.40 -23.22
C GLN A 423 21.12 22.52 -23.58
N ALA A 424 22.29 22.55 -22.95
CA ALA A 424 23.33 23.54 -23.27
C ALA A 424 23.76 23.48 -24.74
N ARG A 425 23.83 22.28 -25.34
CA ARG A 425 24.10 22.12 -26.78
C ARG A 425 22.92 22.55 -27.66
N ALA A 426 21.69 22.30 -27.23
CA ALA A 426 20.51 22.78 -27.94
C ALA A 426 20.49 24.32 -27.98
N ASP A 427 20.75 24.96 -26.84
CA ASP A 427 20.85 26.41 -26.73
C ASP A 427 22.00 26.97 -27.60
N GLU A 428 23.14 26.27 -27.68
CA GLU A 428 24.26 26.66 -28.56
C GLU A 428 23.88 26.55 -30.04
N VAL A 429 23.20 25.47 -30.45
CA VAL A 429 22.68 25.32 -31.81
C VAL A 429 21.66 26.41 -32.14
N GLU A 430 20.77 26.76 -31.19
CA GLU A 430 19.83 27.86 -31.37
C GLU A 430 20.54 29.21 -31.53
N ARG A 431 21.61 29.47 -30.77
CA ARG A 431 22.44 30.67 -30.96
C ARG A 431 23.12 30.68 -32.31
N VAL A 432 23.71 29.56 -32.75
CA VAL A 432 24.34 29.44 -34.08
C VAL A 432 23.31 29.68 -35.18
N ILE A 433 22.10 29.13 -35.07
CA ILE A 433 21.01 29.38 -36.02
C ILE A 433 20.60 30.85 -35.99
N ALA A 434 20.49 31.47 -34.82
CA ALA A 434 20.15 32.89 -34.70
C ALA A 434 21.21 33.80 -35.34
N ASP A 435 22.50 33.51 -35.12
CA ASP A 435 23.60 34.26 -35.72
C ASP A 435 23.68 34.02 -37.24
N TRP A 436 23.43 32.80 -37.69
CA TRP A 436 23.34 32.49 -39.12
C TRP A 436 22.20 33.25 -39.81
N ARG A 437 21.04 33.36 -39.15
CA ARG A 437 19.92 34.20 -39.64
C ARG A 437 20.28 35.69 -39.70
N LYS A 438 21.04 36.21 -38.73
CA LYS A 438 21.54 37.60 -38.77
C LYS A 438 22.47 37.83 -39.95
N VAL A 439 23.40 36.91 -40.20
CA VAL A 439 24.35 36.99 -41.33
C VAL A 439 23.60 36.91 -42.67
N MET A 440 22.59 36.06 -42.77
CA MET A 440 21.78 35.90 -43.98
C MET A 440 20.73 37.00 -44.19
N GLY A 441 20.63 38.00 -43.30
CA GLY A 441 19.66 39.09 -43.42
C GLY A 441 18.19 38.64 -43.35
N VAL A 442 17.93 37.42 -42.85
CA VAL A 442 16.57 36.90 -42.72
C VAL A 442 15.94 37.56 -41.49
N LYS A 443 15.10 38.60 -41.72
CA LYS A 443 14.33 39.24 -40.66
C LYS A 443 13.50 38.17 -39.94
N SER A 444 13.74 38.01 -38.64
CA SER A 444 13.00 37.08 -37.80
C SER A 444 11.53 37.55 -37.75
N GLU A 445 10.63 36.78 -38.34
CA GLU A 445 9.21 36.87 -38.02
C GLU A 445 9.07 36.56 -36.53
N SER A 446 8.85 37.60 -35.74
CA SER A 446 8.57 37.52 -34.33
C SER A 446 7.42 36.54 -34.14
N ARG A 447 7.67 35.46 -33.37
CA ARG A 447 6.63 34.54 -32.92
C ARG A 447 5.50 35.36 -32.28
N ILE A 448 4.42 35.52 -33.03
CA ILE A 448 3.14 36.02 -32.57
C ILE A 448 2.62 35.01 -31.55
N GLY A 449 2.46 35.47 -30.32
CA GLY A 449 1.48 35.00 -29.34
C GLY A 449 1.48 33.52 -28.97
N GLN A 450 2.00 33.23 -27.77
CA GLN A 450 1.24 32.43 -26.81
C GLN A 450 1.16 33.18 -25.51
#